data_AF-A0A419E2P7-F1
#
_entry.id   AF-A0A419E2P7-F1
#
_cell.length_a   1.000
_cell.length_b   1.000
_cell.length_c   1.000
_cell.angle_alpha   90.00
_cell.angle_beta   90.00
_cell.angle_gamma   90.00
#
_symmetry.space_group_name_H-M   'P 1'
#
loop_
_entity.id
_entity.type
_entity.pdbx_description
1 polymer ?
#
loop_
_entity_poly.entity_id
_entity_poly.type
_entity_poly.pdbx_seq_one_letter_code
_entity_poly.pdbx_strand_id
1 'polypeptide(L)'
;MRRINRFNITLSVLLLAALACNLPQATPPATEEPNAAFTAAAQTVAAQLTQSAGNQSPPTSTQQAGNPPPPTNTVVPPTIAPPPTNTNQPTPTTECDKAQFVSDITIPDGTTMTPGEAFTKTWRIKNIGTCTWSGYSLVFDSGNSMSGAASSAIANTPPGGTIDISINLTAPAATGNYRGYWRIRSAGGYLLPVINGYQVKSFYVDIKVISTSVTLDLTYLPGESGLVTSGGGINALTVAAGDSTGNQGVEAFLSFDMSGVPAGATIQTASLRLIGGGNVRGNPFAGLGCLRAYLHNYGTVDPGDFVPPGATGAFGSWCTAASLTSPVNNNNLVAAIQTRVGTARFRFRLQFRDALTDGDGTIDDVLIIAPVILTITYTTP
;
A
#
# COMPACT_ATOMS: atom_id res chain seq x y z
N MET A 1 -17.43 -49.41 71.69
CA MET A 1 -16.76 -48.76 70.54
C MET A 1 -17.48 -49.16 69.26
N ARG A 2 -18.20 -48.22 68.62
CA ARG A 2 -19.09 -48.47 67.47
C ARG A 2 -18.28 -48.66 66.19
N ARG A 3 -18.47 -49.80 65.52
CA ARG A 3 -17.94 -50.07 64.17
C ARG A 3 -18.67 -49.20 63.14
N ILE A 4 -17.94 -48.26 62.54
CA ILE A 4 -18.44 -47.40 61.47
C ILE A 4 -18.51 -48.22 60.18
N ASN A 5 -19.71 -48.27 59.60
CA ASN A 5 -20.10 -49.13 58.49
C ASN A 5 -19.53 -48.59 57.17
N ARG A 6 -18.35 -49.09 56.74
CA ARG A 6 -17.62 -48.67 55.52
C ARG A 6 -18.40 -48.88 54.21
N PHE A 7 -19.50 -49.63 54.25
CA PHE A 7 -20.39 -49.88 53.12
C PHE A 7 -21.29 -48.68 52.78
N ASN A 8 -21.65 -47.85 53.76
CA ASN A 8 -22.54 -46.72 53.52
C ASN A 8 -21.80 -45.50 52.93
N ILE A 9 -20.50 -45.38 53.18
CA ILE A 9 -19.66 -44.28 52.64
C ILE A 9 -19.36 -44.51 51.16
N THR A 10 -19.11 -45.75 50.75
CA THR A 10 -18.84 -46.10 49.34
C THR A 10 -20.07 -45.95 48.46
N LEU A 11 -21.27 -46.27 48.97
CA LEU A 11 -22.52 -46.07 48.23
C LEU A 11 -22.89 -44.58 48.09
N SER A 12 -22.51 -43.74 49.06
CA SER A 12 -22.77 -42.29 49.03
C SER A 12 -21.86 -41.55 48.05
N VAL A 13 -20.61 -42.00 47.88
CA VAL A 13 -19.66 -41.42 46.90
C VAL A 13 -20.03 -41.81 45.46
N LEU A 14 -20.55 -43.03 45.25
CA LEU A 14 -20.99 -43.47 43.91
C LEU A 14 -22.27 -42.74 43.44
N LEU A 15 -23.16 -42.36 44.37
CA LEU A 15 -24.38 -41.63 44.04
C LEU A 15 -24.13 -40.14 43.71
N LEU A 16 -23.08 -39.52 44.29
CA LEU A 16 -22.67 -38.16 43.91
C LEU A 16 -21.96 -38.09 42.56
N ALA A 17 -21.28 -39.15 42.11
CA ALA A 17 -20.64 -39.20 40.80
C ALA A 17 -21.64 -39.34 39.64
N ALA A 18 -22.79 -39.98 39.88
CA ALA A 18 -23.82 -40.19 38.86
C ALA A 18 -24.68 -38.93 38.54
N LEU A 19 -24.64 -37.89 39.41
CA LEU A 19 -25.37 -36.63 39.20
C LEU A 19 -24.51 -35.53 38.52
N ALA A 20 -23.22 -35.76 38.32
CA ALA A 20 -22.31 -34.79 37.69
C ALA A 20 -22.35 -34.78 36.15
N CYS A 21 -23.06 -35.72 35.52
CA CYS A 21 -23.07 -35.87 34.06
C CYS A 21 -24.23 -35.17 33.33
N ASN A 22 -25.05 -34.36 34.01
CA ASN A 22 -26.23 -33.70 33.38
C ASN A 22 -26.34 -32.19 33.68
N LEU A 23 -25.21 -31.49 33.86
CA LEU A 23 -25.24 -30.02 33.86
C LEU A 23 -25.45 -29.50 32.43
N PRO A 24 -26.50 -28.69 32.15
CA PRO A 24 -26.61 -28.01 30.87
C PRO A 24 -25.45 -27.04 30.73
N GLN A 25 -24.57 -27.31 29.76
CA GLN A 25 -23.48 -26.43 29.38
C GLN A 25 -24.10 -25.13 28.85
N ALA A 26 -23.88 -24.01 29.55
CA ALA A 26 -24.22 -22.69 29.04
C ALA A 26 -23.48 -22.51 27.72
N THR A 27 -24.24 -22.50 26.62
CA THR A 27 -23.72 -22.23 25.29
C THR A 27 -23.24 -20.77 25.31
N PRO A 28 -21.97 -20.47 25.00
CA PRO A 28 -21.58 -19.08 24.77
C PRO A 28 -22.44 -18.53 23.62
N PRO A 29 -22.89 -17.26 23.68
CA PRO A 29 -23.58 -16.66 22.55
C PRO A 29 -22.68 -16.77 21.33
N ALA A 30 -23.26 -17.17 20.19
CA ALA A 30 -22.55 -17.20 18.93
C ALA A 30 -21.99 -15.80 18.67
N THR A 31 -20.68 -15.65 18.80
CA THR A 31 -19.98 -14.50 18.24
C THR A 31 -20.12 -14.64 16.73
N GLU A 32 -20.98 -13.84 16.11
CA GLU A 32 -21.01 -13.70 14.67
C GLU A 32 -19.62 -13.23 14.21
N GLU A 33 -18.83 -14.16 13.69
CA GLU A 33 -17.62 -13.89 12.92
C GLU A 33 -17.98 -12.94 11.75
N PRO A 34 -17.40 -11.73 11.68
CA PRO A 34 -17.66 -10.81 10.56
C PRO A 34 -17.26 -11.42 9.20
N ASN A 35 -16.37 -12.42 9.20
CA ASN A 35 -15.75 -12.99 8.00
C ASN A 35 -16.68 -13.86 7.14
N ALA A 36 -17.78 -14.39 7.70
CA ALA A 36 -18.76 -15.14 6.92
C ALA A 36 -19.62 -14.22 6.04
N ALA A 37 -19.94 -13.01 6.53
CA ALA A 37 -20.72 -12.02 5.78
C ALA A 37 -19.92 -11.39 4.61
N PHE A 38 -18.60 -11.24 4.76
CA PHE A 38 -17.73 -10.73 3.69
C PHE A 38 -17.45 -11.75 2.57
N THR A 39 -17.59 -13.05 2.85
CA THR A 39 -17.37 -14.12 1.85
C THR A 39 -18.61 -14.34 0.98
N ALA A 40 -19.82 -14.20 1.55
CA ALA A 40 -21.07 -14.27 0.78
C ALA A 40 -21.24 -13.05 -0.15
N ALA A 41 -20.84 -11.85 0.28
CA ALA A 41 -20.95 -10.64 -0.56
C ALA A 41 -20.00 -10.64 -1.77
N ALA A 42 -18.82 -11.29 -1.66
CA ALA A 42 -17.87 -11.40 -2.77
C ALA A 42 -18.33 -12.40 -3.85
N GLN A 43 -19.04 -13.47 -3.47
CA GLN A 43 -19.54 -14.46 -4.43
C GLN A 43 -20.74 -13.96 -5.25
N THR A 44 -21.57 -13.06 -4.71
CA THR A 44 -22.70 -12.47 -5.47
C THR A 44 -22.25 -11.47 -6.54
N VAL A 45 -21.13 -10.77 -6.31
CA VAL A 45 -20.57 -9.81 -7.28
C VAL A 45 -19.89 -10.53 -8.45
N ALA A 46 -19.22 -11.66 -8.21
CA ALA A 46 -18.63 -12.49 -9.27
C ALA A 46 -19.70 -13.19 -10.15
N ALA A 47 -20.87 -13.51 -9.59
CA ALA A 47 -21.99 -14.07 -10.35
C ALA A 47 -22.70 -13.03 -11.23
N GLN A 48 -22.82 -11.77 -10.78
CA GLN A 48 -23.44 -10.69 -11.57
C GLN A 48 -22.54 -10.17 -12.71
N LEU A 49 -21.21 -10.18 -12.53
CA LEU A 49 -20.25 -9.84 -13.60
C LEU A 49 -20.12 -10.92 -14.69
N THR A 50 -20.53 -12.16 -14.40
CA THR A 50 -20.54 -13.25 -15.40
C THR A 50 -21.82 -13.24 -16.25
N GLN A 51 -22.94 -12.69 -15.75
CA GLN A 51 -24.18 -12.56 -16.53
C GLN A 51 -24.18 -11.39 -17.54
N SER A 52 -23.32 -10.39 -17.38
CA SER A 52 -23.18 -9.27 -18.33
C SER A 52 -22.22 -9.53 -19.48
N ALA A 53 -21.51 -10.66 -19.49
CA ALA A 53 -20.62 -11.09 -20.59
C ALA A 53 -21.31 -12.00 -21.64
N GLY A 54 -22.59 -12.34 -21.47
CA GLY A 54 -23.33 -13.28 -22.31
C GLY A 54 -24.06 -12.69 -23.53
N ASN A 55 -24.08 -11.38 -23.72
CA ASN A 55 -24.87 -10.72 -24.78
C ASN A 55 -24.03 -10.03 -25.87
N GLN A 56 -22.96 -10.67 -26.34
CA GLN A 56 -22.33 -10.28 -27.60
C GLN A 56 -22.30 -11.47 -28.57
N SER A 57 -23.18 -11.39 -29.56
CA SER A 57 -23.23 -12.29 -30.71
C SER A 57 -21.96 -12.17 -31.57
N PRO A 58 -21.57 -13.22 -32.31
CA PRO A 58 -20.32 -13.25 -33.09
C PRO A 58 -20.37 -12.33 -34.32
N PRO A 59 -19.24 -11.73 -34.77
CA PRO A 59 -19.18 -11.10 -36.07
C PRO A 59 -19.19 -12.17 -37.17
N THR A 60 -20.20 -12.11 -38.04
CA THR A 60 -20.31 -12.97 -39.23
C THR A 60 -19.53 -12.34 -40.39
N SER A 61 -18.74 -13.18 -41.06
CA SER A 61 -17.99 -12.90 -42.29
C SER A 61 -18.90 -12.40 -43.41
N THR A 62 -18.48 -11.31 -44.06
CA THR A 62 -19.04 -10.80 -45.31
C THR A 62 -18.59 -11.67 -46.49
N GLN A 63 -19.55 -12.32 -47.16
CA GLN A 63 -19.41 -12.73 -48.56
C GLN A 63 -20.49 -12.07 -49.43
N GLN A 64 -20.02 -11.71 -50.63
CA GLN A 64 -20.56 -10.92 -51.73
C GLN A 64 -21.87 -11.44 -52.35
N ALA A 65 -22.79 -10.52 -52.70
CA ALA A 65 -23.71 -10.66 -53.85
C ALA A 65 -24.35 -9.32 -54.27
N GLY A 66 -24.25 -8.99 -55.57
CA GLY A 66 -25.28 -8.31 -56.37
C GLY A 66 -25.23 -6.78 -56.48
N ASN A 67 -24.76 -6.27 -57.63
CA ASN A 67 -24.92 -4.87 -58.05
C ASN A 67 -26.40 -4.49 -58.29
N PRO A 68 -26.88 -3.34 -57.77
CA PRO A 68 -28.04 -2.64 -58.31
C PRO A 68 -27.61 -1.54 -59.31
N PRO A 69 -28.46 -1.16 -60.28
CA PRO A 69 -28.14 -0.18 -61.33
C PRO A 69 -27.99 1.25 -60.77
N PRO A 70 -27.32 2.15 -61.50
CA PRO A 70 -26.93 3.45 -60.98
C PRO A 70 -28.15 4.40 -60.84
N PRO A 71 -28.29 5.11 -59.70
CA PRO A 71 -29.23 6.21 -59.62
C PRO A 71 -28.72 7.41 -60.44
N THR A 72 -29.62 7.96 -61.25
CA THR A 72 -29.43 9.12 -62.11
C THR A 72 -29.16 10.38 -61.29
N ASN A 73 -28.05 11.07 -61.57
CA ASN A 73 -27.75 12.38 -60.99
C ASN A 73 -28.71 13.44 -61.55
N THR A 74 -29.68 13.85 -60.73
CA THR A 74 -30.36 15.13 -60.94
C THR A 74 -29.49 16.21 -60.31
N VAL A 75 -28.83 17.01 -61.14
CA VAL A 75 -28.02 18.16 -60.70
C VAL A 75 -28.97 19.24 -60.17
N VAL A 76 -29.00 19.44 -58.85
CA VAL A 76 -29.54 20.66 -58.25
C VAL A 76 -28.36 21.64 -58.10
N PRO A 77 -28.49 22.91 -58.55
CA PRO A 77 -27.42 23.89 -58.41
C PRO A 77 -27.08 24.14 -56.93
N PRO A 78 -25.80 24.31 -56.56
CA PRO A 78 -25.43 24.62 -55.20
C PRO A 78 -25.95 26.01 -54.81
N THR A 79 -26.77 26.07 -53.76
CA THR A 79 -27.02 27.32 -53.04
C THR A 79 -25.73 27.68 -52.30
N ILE A 80 -25.07 28.74 -52.75
CA ILE A 80 -23.86 29.28 -52.12
C ILE A 80 -24.25 29.78 -50.73
N ALA A 81 -23.85 29.05 -49.69
CA ALA A 81 -23.87 29.57 -48.33
C ALA A 81 -22.90 30.76 -48.27
N PRO A 82 -23.28 31.90 -47.68
CA PRO A 82 -22.36 33.02 -47.52
C PRO A 82 -21.13 32.57 -46.71
N PRO A 83 -19.94 33.09 -47.02
CA PRO A 83 -18.73 32.73 -46.29
C PRO A 83 -18.89 33.06 -44.80
N PRO A 84 -18.28 32.30 -43.88
CA PRO A 84 -18.27 32.66 -42.48
C PRO A 84 -17.67 34.06 -42.35
N THR A 85 -18.49 35.00 -41.89
CA THR A 85 -18.05 36.36 -41.57
C THR A 85 -17.08 36.23 -40.40
N ASN A 86 -15.79 36.52 -40.64
CA ASN A 86 -14.85 36.79 -39.57
C ASN A 86 -15.34 38.02 -38.81
N THR A 87 -16.18 37.82 -37.80
CA THR A 87 -16.39 38.84 -36.77
C THR A 87 -15.04 39.02 -36.09
N ASN A 88 -14.41 40.17 -36.34
CA ASN A 88 -13.21 40.59 -35.63
C ASN A 88 -13.44 40.35 -34.13
N GLN A 89 -12.60 39.49 -33.54
CA GLN A 89 -12.54 39.32 -32.10
C GLN A 89 -12.30 40.71 -31.50
N PRO A 90 -13.09 41.17 -30.52
CA PRO A 90 -12.92 42.50 -29.95
C PRO A 90 -11.50 42.62 -29.38
N THR A 91 -10.77 43.61 -29.87
CA THR A 91 -9.42 43.96 -29.40
C THR A 91 -9.52 44.42 -27.95
N PRO A 92 -8.71 43.89 -27.02
CA PRO A 92 -8.75 44.30 -25.62
C PRO A 92 -8.50 45.81 -25.51
N THR A 93 -9.32 46.51 -24.72
CA THR A 93 -9.05 47.89 -24.28
C THR A 93 -7.80 47.89 -23.40
N THR A 94 -6.66 48.15 -24.03
CA THR A 94 -5.30 47.76 -23.61
C THR A 94 -4.81 48.38 -22.29
N GLU A 95 -5.46 49.40 -21.75
CA GLU A 95 -5.05 50.11 -20.52
C GLU A 95 -5.93 49.82 -19.29
N CYS A 96 -7.11 49.25 -19.48
CA CYS A 96 -8.10 49.01 -18.42
C CYS A 96 -7.73 47.78 -17.57
N ASP A 97 -7.25 46.72 -18.23
CA ASP A 97 -7.03 45.38 -17.68
C ASP A 97 -5.54 45.06 -17.57
N LYS A 98 -4.88 45.58 -16.52
CA LYS A 98 -3.46 45.30 -16.23
C LYS A 98 -3.26 44.93 -14.76
N ALA A 99 -2.56 43.83 -14.54
CA ALA A 99 -2.16 43.39 -13.22
C ALA A 99 -0.64 43.49 -13.03
N GLN A 100 -0.20 43.62 -11.79
CA GLN A 100 1.19 43.52 -11.39
C GLN A 100 1.32 42.45 -10.29
N PHE A 101 2.20 41.49 -10.50
CA PHE A 101 2.62 40.58 -9.44
C PHE A 101 3.46 41.34 -8.40
N VAL A 102 3.07 41.24 -7.13
CA VAL A 102 3.77 41.91 -6.03
C VAL A 102 4.67 40.91 -5.30
N SER A 103 4.09 39.83 -4.78
CA SER A 103 4.84 38.81 -4.05
C SER A 103 4.02 37.54 -3.82
N ASP A 104 4.72 36.46 -3.50
CA ASP A 104 4.13 35.31 -2.81
C ASP A 104 3.87 35.68 -1.35
N ILE A 105 2.65 35.44 -0.87
CA ILE A 105 2.28 35.63 0.54
C ILE A 105 2.42 34.33 1.31
N THR A 106 2.04 33.21 0.69
CA THR A 106 2.29 31.87 1.22
C THR A 106 3.04 31.03 0.18
N ILE A 107 3.72 30.00 0.67
CA ILE A 107 4.44 28.99 -0.12
C ILE A 107 5.43 29.64 -1.11
N PRO A 108 6.54 30.22 -0.64
CA PRO A 108 7.59 30.74 -1.52
C PRO A 108 8.06 29.69 -2.52
N ASP A 109 8.63 30.14 -3.64
CA ASP A 109 9.14 29.24 -4.66
C ASP A 109 10.14 28.22 -4.12
N GLY A 110 9.98 26.96 -4.52
CA GLY A 110 10.84 25.86 -4.07
C GLY A 110 10.50 25.32 -2.68
N THR A 111 9.37 25.72 -2.09
CA THR A 111 8.90 25.17 -0.81
C THR A 111 8.85 23.64 -0.89
N THR A 112 9.43 22.98 0.10
CA THR A 112 9.41 21.52 0.21
C THR A 112 8.13 21.06 0.87
N MET A 113 7.47 20.06 0.27
CA MET A 113 6.21 19.48 0.72
C MET A 113 6.32 17.96 0.83
N THR A 114 5.50 17.35 1.69
CA THR A 114 5.31 15.90 1.67
C THR A 114 4.28 15.48 0.61
N PRO A 115 4.33 14.22 0.13
CA PRO A 115 3.33 13.71 -0.80
C PRO A 115 1.90 13.87 -0.26
N GLY A 116 0.99 14.38 -1.08
CA GLY A 116 -0.42 14.53 -0.69
C GLY A 116 -0.71 15.67 0.30
N GLU A 117 0.30 16.46 0.69
CA GLU A 117 0.12 17.60 1.60
C GLU A 117 -0.86 18.63 1.01
N ALA A 118 -1.92 18.94 1.73
CA ALA A 118 -2.85 20.01 1.37
C ALA A 118 -2.29 21.37 1.81
N PHE A 119 -2.33 22.37 0.93
CA PHE A 119 -1.82 23.70 1.23
C PHE A 119 -2.61 24.80 0.53
N THR A 120 -2.60 26.00 1.10
CA THR A 120 -3.21 27.19 0.49
C THR A 120 -2.11 28.10 -0.06
N LYS A 121 -2.10 28.28 -1.38
CA LYS A 121 -1.22 29.25 -2.04
C LYS A 121 -1.91 30.60 -2.11
N THR A 122 -1.21 31.65 -1.70
CA THR A 122 -1.68 33.03 -1.75
C THR A 122 -0.66 33.92 -2.45
N TRP A 123 -1.11 34.64 -3.47
CA TRP A 123 -0.32 35.65 -4.17
C TRP A 123 -0.89 37.04 -3.89
N ARG A 124 -0.02 38.03 -3.75
CA ARG A 124 -0.40 39.44 -3.72
C ARG A 124 -0.28 40.02 -5.11
N ILE A 125 -1.40 40.52 -5.63
CA ILE A 125 -1.51 41.11 -6.96
C ILE A 125 -2.07 42.53 -6.85
N LYS A 126 -1.51 43.46 -7.62
CA LYS A 126 -1.98 44.84 -7.70
C LYS A 126 -2.71 45.10 -9.01
N ASN A 127 -3.84 45.78 -8.94
CA ASN A 127 -4.48 46.37 -10.11
C ASN A 127 -3.73 47.63 -10.52
N ILE A 128 -3.04 47.58 -11.66
CA ILE A 128 -2.31 48.71 -12.23
C ILE A 128 -2.97 49.24 -13.51
N GLY A 129 -4.19 48.76 -13.81
CA GLY A 129 -5.03 49.28 -14.88
C GLY A 129 -5.82 50.51 -14.43
N THR A 130 -6.66 51.02 -15.33
CA THR A 130 -7.49 52.20 -15.08
C THR A 130 -8.92 51.88 -14.63
N CYS A 131 -9.32 50.61 -14.65
CA CYS A 131 -10.66 50.15 -14.30
C CYS A 131 -10.69 49.32 -13.02
N THR A 132 -11.80 49.39 -12.28
CA THR A 132 -12.06 48.49 -11.16
C THR A 132 -12.32 47.08 -11.67
N TRP A 133 -11.59 46.09 -11.16
CA TRP A 133 -11.90 44.69 -11.40
C TRP A 133 -13.21 44.35 -10.71
N SER A 134 -14.21 43.92 -11.47
CA SER A 134 -15.48 43.41 -10.95
C SER A 134 -15.96 42.21 -11.76
N GLY A 135 -16.22 41.09 -11.07
CA GLY A 135 -16.55 39.81 -11.72
C GLY A 135 -15.34 39.11 -12.35
N TYR A 136 -14.13 39.34 -11.81
CA TYR A 136 -12.90 38.73 -12.33
C TYR A 136 -12.68 37.40 -11.62
N SER A 137 -11.88 36.53 -12.24
CA SER A 137 -11.56 35.22 -11.70
C SER A 137 -10.10 34.86 -11.86
N LEU A 138 -9.54 34.15 -10.89
CA LEU A 138 -8.35 33.34 -11.06
C LEU A 138 -8.69 32.14 -11.96
N VAL A 139 -7.81 31.79 -12.88
CA VAL A 139 -7.94 30.59 -13.73
C VAL A 139 -6.61 29.86 -13.82
N PHE A 140 -6.69 28.53 -13.85
CA PHE A 140 -5.54 27.68 -14.17
C PHE A 140 -5.18 27.86 -15.65
N ASP A 141 -3.89 28.00 -15.95
CA ASP A 141 -3.39 28.20 -17.31
C ASP A 141 -2.65 26.96 -17.83
N SER A 142 -1.62 26.51 -17.12
CA SER A 142 -0.76 25.41 -17.56
C SER A 142 0.08 24.81 -16.43
N GLY A 143 0.77 23.70 -16.71
CA GLY A 143 1.65 23.01 -15.77
C GLY A 143 0.89 22.02 -14.88
N ASN A 144 1.24 21.98 -13.59
CA ASN A 144 0.63 21.10 -12.60
C ASN A 144 -0.47 21.84 -11.82
N SER A 145 -1.72 21.43 -12.01
CA SER A 145 -2.86 22.03 -11.32
C SER A 145 -2.90 21.71 -9.82
N MET A 146 -2.24 20.64 -9.37
CA MET A 146 -2.16 20.24 -7.95
C MET A 146 -3.54 20.15 -7.31
N SER A 147 -4.49 19.52 -8.02
CA SER A 147 -5.91 19.41 -7.64
C SER A 147 -6.64 20.73 -7.40
N GLY A 148 -6.08 21.86 -7.84
CA GLY A 148 -6.68 23.18 -7.74
C GLY A 148 -7.93 23.32 -8.61
N ALA A 149 -8.86 24.15 -8.14
CA ALA A 149 -10.04 24.51 -8.92
C ALA A 149 -9.64 25.17 -10.24
N ALA A 150 -10.29 24.80 -11.34
CA ALA A 150 -10.01 25.37 -12.66
C ALA A 150 -10.23 26.89 -12.72
N SER A 151 -11.15 27.41 -11.89
CA SER A 151 -11.38 28.84 -11.71
C SER A 151 -11.92 29.16 -10.32
N SER A 152 -11.61 30.36 -9.81
CA SER A 152 -12.18 30.92 -8.59
C SER A 152 -12.43 32.42 -8.77
N ALA A 153 -13.58 32.92 -8.31
CA ALA A 153 -13.85 34.35 -8.29
C ALA A 153 -12.82 35.08 -7.40
N ILE A 154 -12.46 36.30 -7.79
CA ILE A 154 -11.61 37.20 -6.99
C ILE A 154 -12.41 38.44 -6.57
N ALA A 155 -12.01 39.04 -5.46
CA ALA A 155 -12.71 40.20 -4.92
C ALA A 155 -12.57 41.43 -5.84
N ASN A 156 -13.55 42.33 -5.75
CA ASN A 156 -13.52 43.58 -6.48
C ASN A 156 -12.29 44.41 -6.06
N THR A 157 -11.51 44.88 -7.04
CA THR A 157 -10.23 45.57 -6.77
C THR A 157 -10.16 46.87 -7.57
N PRO A 158 -10.16 48.05 -6.93
CA PRO A 158 -10.10 49.34 -7.64
C PRO A 158 -8.73 49.56 -8.29
N PRO A 159 -8.60 50.50 -9.25
CA PRO A 159 -7.32 50.95 -9.77
C PRO A 159 -6.35 51.34 -8.65
N GLY A 160 -5.11 50.87 -8.73
CA GLY A 160 -4.09 51.08 -7.70
C GLY A 160 -4.25 50.21 -6.44
N GLY A 161 -5.38 49.50 -6.30
CA GLY A 161 -5.64 48.57 -5.20
C GLY A 161 -4.87 47.27 -5.31
N THR A 162 -4.72 46.59 -4.17
CA THR A 162 -4.02 45.31 -4.04
C THR A 162 -4.98 44.27 -3.48
N ILE A 163 -4.86 43.03 -3.96
CA ILE A 163 -5.63 41.88 -3.52
C ILE A 163 -4.71 40.69 -3.24
N ASP A 164 -5.04 39.94 -2.19
CA ASP A 164 -4.44 38.63 -1.92
C ASP A 164 -5.39 37.56 -2.48
N ILE A 165 -4.92 36.81 -3.48
CA ILE A 165 -5.68 35.77 -4.16
C ILE A 165 -5.20 34.42 -3.65
N SER A 166 -6.10 33.66 -3.03
CA SER A 166 -5.80 32.35 -2.45
C SER A 166 -6.44 31.21 -3.24
N ILE A 167 -5.75 30.07 -3.31
CA ILE A 167 -6.27 28.82 -3.84
C ILE A 167 -5.78 27.62 -3.01
N ASN A 168 -6.67 26.67 -2.75
CA ASN A 168 -6.35 25.43 -2.08
C ASN A 168 -5.84 24.40 -3.10
N LEU A 169 -4.71 23.79 -2.80
CA LEU A 169 -3.98 22.85 -3.64
C LEU A 169 -3.57 21.62 -2.81
N THR A 170 -3.16 20.56 -3.50
CA THR A 170 -2.63 19.34 -2.91
C THR A 170 -1.35 18.94 -3.63
N ALA A 171 -0.27 18.77 -2.87
CA ALA A 171 1.01 18.29 -3.37
C ALA A 171 0.84 16.91 -4.04
N PRO A 172 1.39 16.67 -5.24
CA PRO A 172 1.27 15.36 -5.89
C PRO A 172 1.87 14.22 -5.05
N ALA A 173 1.36 13.00 -5.24
CA ALA A 173 1.80 11.83 -4.47
C ALA A 173 3.22 11.36 -4.86
N ALA A 174 3.65 11.64 -6.09
CA ALA A 174 5.01 11.30 -6.53
C ALA A 174 5.99 12.40 -6.15
N THR A 175 7.21 12.02 -5.74
CA THR A 175 8.28 12.97 -5.50
C THR A 175 8.70 13.66 -6.79
N GLY A 176 9.14 14.92 -6.69
CA GLY A 176 9.50 15.72 -7.86
C GLY A 176 9.33 17.21 -7.65
N ASN A 177 9.66 17.99 -8.69
CA ASN A 177 9.38 19.43 -8.73
C ASN A 177 8.09 19.65 -9.51
N TYR A 178 7.21 20.49 -8.97
CA TYR A 178 5.90 20.75 -9.55
C TYR A 178 5.64 22.24 -9.62
N ARG A 179 5.17 22.68 -10.78
CA ARG A 179 4.87 24.09 -11.02
C ARG A 179 3.54 24.26 -11.72
N GLY A 180 2.66 25.07 -11.14
CA GLY A 180 1.35 25.41 -11.69
C GLY A 180 1.26 26.89 -12.03
N TYR A 181 0.86 27.21 -13.26
CA TYR A 181 0.72 28.58 -13.74
C TYR A 181 -0.74 29.03 -13.71
N TRP A 182 -0.95 30.26 -13.24
CA TRP A 182 -2.25 30.85 -13.00
C TRP A 182 -2.34 32.25 -13.61
N ARG A 183 -3.54 32.62 -14.05
CA ARG A 183 -3.81 33.92 -14.68
C ARG A 183 -5.10 34.52 -14.14
N ILE A 184 -5.24 35.84 -14.29
CA ILE A 184 -6.49 36.54 -13.99
C ILE A 184 -7.27 36.68 -15.29
N ARG A 185 -8.56 36.33 -15.24
CA ARG A 185 -9.53 36.48 -16.32
C ARG A 185 -10.52 37.57 -15.95
N SER A 186 -10.76 38.52 -16.85
CA SER A 186 -11.78 39.55 -16.69
C SER A 186 -13.20 38.98 -16.86
N ALA A 187 -14.21 39.76 -16.45
CA ALA A 187 -15.61 39.40 -16.64
C ALA A 187 -15.99 39.17 -18.12
N GLY A 188 -15.32 39.86 -19.04
CA GLY A 188 -15.46 39.67 -20.49
C GLY A 188 -14.73 38.44 -21.04
N GLY A 189 -14.03 37.70 -20.19
CA GLY A 189 -13.33 36.47 -20.54
C GLY A 189 -11.89 36.64 -21.01
N TYR A 190 -11.33 37.86 -20.99
CA TYR A 190 -9.97 38.16 -21.43
C TYR A 190 -8.95 37.84 -20.34
N LEU A 191 -7.79 37.29 -20.72
CA LEU A 191 -6.71 37.02 -19.78
C LEU A 191 -5.80 38.24 -19.65
N LEU A 192 -5.63 38.73 -18.41
CA LEU A 192 -4.84 39.91 -18.14
C LEU A 192 -3.34 39.65 -18.39
N PRO A 193 -2.59 40.64 -18.89
CA PRO A 193 -1.14 40.69 -18.71
C PRO A 193 -0.82 40.96 -17.23
N VAL A 194 0.25 40.31 -16.74
CA VAL A 194 0.71 40.44 -15.36
C VAL A 194 2.16 40.92 -15.37
N ILE A 195 2.37 42.22 -15.16
CA ILE A 195 3.72 42.81 -15.05
C ILE A 195 4.43 42.22 -13.82
N ASN A 196 5.75 42.00 -13.93
CA ASN A 196 6.57 41.28 -12.95
C ASN A 196 6.14 39.81 -12.70
N GLY A 197 5.15 39.31 -13.44
CA GLY A 197 4.82 37.90 -13.50
C GLY A 197 5.70 37.14 -14.48
N TYR A 198 5.52 35.82 -14.51
CA TYR A 198 6.17 34.94 -15.48
C TYR A 198 5.74 35.29 -16.91
N GLN A 199 6.73 35.63 -17.74
CA GLN A 199 6.57 36.04 -19.14
C GLN A 199 5.55 37.17 -19.36
N VAL A 200 5.32 38.00 -18.34
CA VAL A 200 4.32 39.08 -18.38
C VAL A 200 2.87 38.57 -18.60
N LYS A 201 2.63 37.29 -18.32
CA LYS A 201 1.36 36.60 -18.61
C LYS A 201 0.69 36.03 -17.38
N SER A 202 1.47 35.38 -16.52
CA SER A 202 0.99 34.56 -15.43
C SER A 202 1.82 34.77 -14.17
N PHE A 203 1.38 34.18 -13.08
CA PHE A 203 2.16 33.92 -11.88
C PHE A 203 2.03 32.43 -11.57
N TYR A 204 2.81 31.91 -10.63
CA TYR A 204 2.88 30.47 -10.43
C TYR A 204 3.05 30.07 -8.97
N VAL A 205 2.79 28.80 -8.71
CA VAL A 205 3.19 28.09 -7.50
C VAL A 205 4.28 27.09 -7.90
N ASP A 206 5.35 27.02 -7.12
CA ASP A 206 6.47 26.12 -7.35
C ASP A 206 6.83 25.38 -6.06
N ILE A 207 6.67 24.07 -6.05
CA ILE A 207 6.94 23.22 -4.90
C ILE A 207 7.86 22.05 -5.27
N LYS A 208 8.53 21.53 -4.25
CA LYS A 208 9.31 20.29 -4.34
C LYS A 208 8.72 19.26 -3.40
N VAL A 209 8.17 18.18 -3.96
CA VAL A 209 7.67 17.06 -3.17
C VAL A 209 8.81 16.09 -2.88
N ILE A 210 9.07 15.83 -1.61
CA ILE A 210 10.05 14.83 -1.16
C ILE A 210 9.40 13.87 -0.16
N SER A 211 9.79 12.60 -0.21
CA SER A 211 9.44 11.62 0.81
C SER A 211 10.64 11.43 1.74
N THR A 212 10.41 11.49 3.04
CA THR A 212 11.44 11.18 4.03
C THR A 212 11.44 9.68 4.29
N SER A 213 12.58 9.03 4.05
CA SER A 213 12.79 7.63 4.38
C SER A 213 13.49 7.49 5.73
N VAL A 214 13.00 6.57 6.55
CA VAL A 214 13.59 6.17 7.83
C VAL A 214 14.15 4.75 7.68
N THR A 215 15.40 4.55 8.11
CA THR A 215 16.01 3.22 8.17
C THR A 215 16.09 2.76 9.62
N LEU A 216 15.61 1.54 9.87
CA LEU A 216 15.53 0.94 11.20
C LEU A 216 16.00 -0.52 11.14
N ASP A 217 16.85 -0.91 12.09
CA ASP A 217 17.06 -2.33 12.42
C ASP A 217 15.96 -2.76 13.40
N LEU A 218 15.10 -3.68 12.97
CA LEU A 218 14.06 -4.22 13.83
C LEU A 218 14.69 -5.03 14.95
N THR A 219 14.12 -4.90 16.15
CA THR A 219 14.64 -5.60 17.33
C THR A 219 14.24 -7.07 17.27
N TYR A 220 15.23 -7.96 17.21
CA TYR A 220 15.02 -9.40 17.33
C TYR A 220 14.54 -9.77 18.74
N LEU A 221 13.51 -10.61 18.85
CA LEU A 221 12.88 -11.01 20.11
C LEU A 221 13.18 -12.49 20.41
N PRO A 222 14.29 -12.79 21.12
CA PRO A 222 14.68 -14.18 21.40
C PRO A 222 13.67 -14.92 22.29
N GLY A 223 13.01 -14.22 23.23
CA GLY A 223 12.00 -14.84 24.10
C GLY A 223 10.69 -15.22 23.40
N GLU A 224 10.48 -14.75 22.17
CA GLU A 224 9.36 -15.15 21.30
C GLU A 224 9.86 -16.05 20.13
N SER A 225 11.11 -16.48 20.15
CA SER A 225 11.72 -17.27 19.09
C SER A 225 12.09 -18.66 19.61
N GLY A 226 12.24 -19.63 18.72
CA GLY A 226 12.54 -21.00 19.14
C GLY A 226 12.51 -21.98 17.98
N LEU A 227 12.42 -23.27 18.32
CA LEU A 227 12.19 -24.34 17.37
C LEU A 227 11.06 -25.27 17.82
N VAL A 228 10.45 -25.93 16.84
CA VAL A 228 9.47 -27.01 17.02
C VAL A 228 9.91 -28.21 16.20
N THR A 229 9.78 -29.41 16.77
CA THR A 229 10.05 -30.67 16.07
C THR A 229 8.76 -31.33 15.58
N SER A 230 8.85 -32.17 14.55
CA SER A 230 7.71 -32.92 14.02
C SER A 230 7.09 -33.90 15.02
N GLY A 231 7.82 -34.27 16.09
CA GLY A 231 7.29 -35.06 17.22
C GLY A 231 6.68 -34.21 18.34
N GLY A 232 6.54 -32.88 18.14
CA GLY A 232 5.94 -31.95 19.08
C GLY A 232 6.88 -31.43 20.17
N GLY A 233 8.19 -31.65 20.04
CA GLY A 233 9.19 -31.07 20.93
C GLY A 233 9.36 -29.57 20.68
N ILE A 234 9.61 -28.80 21.73
CA ILE A 234 9.83 -27.34 21.65
C ILE A 234 11.16 -27.00 22.32
N ASN A 235 11.89 -26.02 21.78
CA ASN A 235 12.97 -25.36 22.49
C ASN A 235 12.93 -23.84 22.24
N ALA A 236 12.66 -23.07 23.29
CA ALA A 236 12.54 -21.61 23.23
C ALA A 236 13.88 -20.85 23.42
N LEU A 237 14.98 -21.58 23.64
CA LEU A 237 16.32 -20.99 23.81
C LEU A 237 17.19 -21.21 22.57
N THR A 238 16.93 -22.27 21.81
CA THR A 238 17.68 -22.65 20.61
C THR A 238 16.79 -22.46 19.40
N VAL A 239 17.31 -21.81 18.36
CA VAL A 239 16.63 -21.61 17.09
C VAL A 239 17.40 -22.38 16.04
N ALA A 240 16.79 -23.41 15.46
CA ALA A 240 17.40 -24.20 14.39
C ALA A 240 16.33 -24.74 13.44
N ALA A 241 16.73 -25.05 12.21
CA ALA A 241 15.87 -25.69 11.22
C ALA A 241 16.65 -26.76 10.46
N GLY A 242 16.01 -27.89 10.17
CA GLY A 242 16.66 -29.07 9.64
C GLY A 242 15.99 -30.34 10.14
N ASP A 243 16.78 -31.29 10.62
CA ASP A 243 16.30 -32.41 11.41
C ASP A 243 17.10 -32.59 12.70
N SER A 244 16.88 -33.71 13.39
CA SER A 244 17.52 -34.03 14.66
C SER A 244 18.04 -35.47 14.60
N THR A 245 18.90 -35.85 15.55
CA THR A 245 19.41 -37.22 15.66
C THR A 245 18.34 -38.30 15.85
N GLY A 246 17.09 -37.92 16.14
CA GLY A 246 15.93 -38.80 16.16
C GLY A 246 15.13 -38.83 14.84
N ASN A 247 15.67 -38.29 13.75
CA ASN A 247 15.02 -38.13 12.44
C ASN A 247 13.67 -37.39 12.51
N GLN A 248 13.54 -36.45 13.44
CA GLN A 248 12.41 -35.53 13.49
C GLN A 248 12.77 -34.26 12.74
N GLY A 249 11.89 -33.79 11.85
CA GLY A 249 12.06 -32.49 11.21
C GLY A 249 11.96 -31.37 12.23
N VAL A 250 12.75 -30.33 12.03
CA VAL A 250 12.89 -29.18 12.93
C VAL A 250 12.62 -27.91 12.16
N GLU A 251 11.73 -27.07 12.68
CA GLU A 251 11.44 -25.74 12.14
C GLU A 251 11.81 -24.66 13.14
N ALA A 252 12.39 -23.57 12.66
CA ALA A 252 12.73 -22.42 13.48
C ALA A 252 11.68 -21.32 13.35
N PHE A 253 11.42 -20.61 14.44
CA PHE A 253 10.48 -19.51 14.52
C PHE A 253 11.19 -18.27 15.03
N LEU A 254 11.04 -17.16 14.31
CA LEU A 254 11.71 -15.90 14.61
C LEU A 254 10.70 -14.76 14.68
N SER A 255 10.85 -13.93 15.72
CA SER A 255 10.01 -12.77 15.98
C SER A 255 10.85 -11.49 16.03
N PHE A 256 10.34 -10.44 15.39
CA PHE A 256 10.89 -9.09 15.40
C PHE A 256 9.84 -8.10 15.87
N ASP A 257 10.26 -7.13 16.68
CA ASP A 257 9.40 -6.01 17.07
C ASP A 257 9.18 -5.05 15.90
N MET A 258 7.91 -4.76 15.60
CA MET A 258 7.50 -3.80 14.58
C MET A 258 6.92 -2.51 15.18
N SER A 259 6.88 -2.38 16.50
CA SER A 259 6.29 -1.21 17.18
C SER A 259 6.90 0.14 16.75
N GLY A 260 8.16 0.14 16.30
CA GLY A 260 8.84 1.32 15.78
C GLY A 260 8.42 1.76 14.36
N VAL A 261 7.60 0.98 13.67
CA VAL A 261 7.13 1.28 12.29
C VAL A 261 5.72 1.88 12.35
N PRO A 262 5.52 3.16 11.96
CA PRO A 262 4.22 3.80 11.98
C PRO A 262 3.19 3.07 11.12
N ALA A 263 1.93 3.05 11.56
CA ALA A 263 0.82 2.58 10.73
C ALA A 263 0.74 3.41 9.43
N GLY A 264 0.49 2.74 8.30
CA GLY A 264 0.47 3.36 6.97
C GLY A 264 1.84 3.57 6.33
N ALA A 265 2.95 3.27 7.01
CA ALA A 265 4.28 3.35 6.42
C ALA A 265 4.40 2.46 5.18
N THR A 266 5.15 2.93 4.18
CA THR A 266 5.46 2.16 2.97
C THR A 266 6.89 1.66 3.04
N ILE A 267 7.08 0.34 3.11
CA ILE A 267 8.40 -0.30 3.10
C ILE A 267 9.00 -0.16 1.71
N GLN A 268 10.16 0.47 1.63
CA GLN A 268 10.90 0.70 0.40
C GLN A 268 11.93 -0.40 0.15
N THR A 269 12.68 -0.77 1.18
CA THR A 269 13.68 -1.84 1.12
C THR A 269 13.70 -2.63 2.43
N ALA A 270 14.17 -3.87 2.34
CA ALA A 270 14.37 -4.74 3.50
C ALA A 270 15.59 -5.65 3.27
N SER A 271 16.28 -6.01 4.34
CA SER A 271 17.44 -6.89 4.34
C SER A 271 17.42 -7.77 5.58
N LEU A 272 17.21 -9.07 5.40
CA LEU A 272 17.28 -10.07 6.46
C LEU A 272 18.62 -10.80 6.40
N ARG A 273 19.36 -10.80 7.50
CA ARG A 273 20.65 -11.50 7.66
C ARG A 273 20.59 -12.46 8.84
N LEU A 274 20.79 -13.74 8.55
CA LEU A 274 21.03 -14.76 9.54
C LEU A 274 22.54 -14.78 9.81
N ILE A 275 23.05 -14.03 10.80
CA ILE A 275 24.52 -13.92 11.02
C ILE A 275 25.14 -15.24 11.54
N GLY A 276 24.32 -16.27 11.77
CA GLY A 276 24.76 -17.63 12.09
C GLY A 276 25.22 -18.50 10.91
N GLY A 277 25.47 -17.95 9.71
CA GLY A 277 25.72 -18.73 8.47
C GLY A 277 26.91 -19.73 8.47
N GLY A 278 27.63 -19.88 9.58
CA GLY A 278 28.65 -20.92 9.77
C GLY A 278 28.24 -22.10 10.67
N ASN A 279 27.06 -22.08 11.30
CA ASN A 279 26.66 -23.13 12.26
C ASN A 279 25.78 -24.20 11.61
N VAL A 280 26.29 -24.77 10.52
CA VAL A 280 25.69 -25.94 9.89
C VAL A 280 26.19 -27.18 10.62
N ARG A 281 25.29 -28.04 11.07
CA ARG A 281 25.61 -29.35 11.62
C ARG A 281 25.15 -30.41 10.61
N GLY A 282 25.98 -31.43 10.39
CA GLY A 282 25.73 -32.41 9.32
C GLY A 282 25.86 -31.83 7.91
N ASN A 283 25.05 -32.34 7.00
CA ASN A 283 24.93 -32.01 5.58
C ASN A 283 23.48 -31.70 5.15
N PRO A 284 22.75 -30.79 5.82
CA PRO A 284 21.33 -30.54 5.57
C PRO A 284 21.02 -30.07 4.16
N PHE A 285 21.92 -29.34 3.52
CA PHE A 285 21.71 -28.89 2.15
C PHE A 285 21.81 -30.01 1.10
N ALA A 286 22.45 -31.13 1.45
CA ALA A 286 22.53 -32.31 0.59
C ALA A 286 21.30 -33.20 0.76
N GLY A 287 20.83 -33.39 1.99
CA GLY A 287 19.70 -34.29 2.30
C GLY A 287 18.32 -33.61 2.28
N LEU A 288 18.23 -32.37 2.79
CA LEU A 288 16.98 -31.66 3.04
C LEU A 288 16.69 -30.54 2.02
N GLY A 289 17.68 -30.20 1.19
CA GLY A 289 17.58 -29.23 0.10
C GLY A 289 17.74 -27.78 0.53
N CYS A 290 16.85 -26.89 0.09
CA CYS A 290 16.93 -25.46 0.43
C CYS A 290 16.18 -25.11 1.72
N LEU A 291 16.85 -24.38 2.62
CA LEU A 291 16.22 -23.67 3.73
C LEU A 291 15.40 -22.49 3.20
N ARG A 292 14.17 -22.32 3.68
CA ARG A 292 13.25 -21.26 3.23
C ARG A 292 12.60 -20.52 4.38
N ALA A 293 12.35 -19.24 4.16
CA ALA A 293 11.65 -18.36 5.11
C ALA A 293 10.22 -18.08 4.65
N TYR A 294 9.25 -18.37 5.51
CA TYR A 294 7.82 -18.19 5.26
C TYR A 294 7.23 -17.24 6.30
N LEU A 295 6.44 -16.26 5.84
CA LEU A 295 5.67 -15.43 6.76
C LEU A 295 4.75 -16.35 7.58
N HIS A 296 4.78 -16.20 8.89
CA HIS A 296 4.03 -17.09 9.76
C HIS A 296 3.52 -16.32 10.97
N ASN A 297 2.26 -16.52 11.33
CA ASN A 297 1.71 -15.89 12.52
C ASN A 297 1.59 -16.97 13.61
N TYR A 298 2.43 -16.87 14.62
CA TYR A 298 2.42 -17.75 15.79
C TYR A 298 2.38 -16.90 17.05
N GLY A 299 2.01 -17.50 18.18
CA GLY A 299 1.97 -16.84 19.49
C GLY A 299 3.29 -17.04 20.24
N THR A 300 3.19 -17.66 21.41
CA THR A 300 4.33 -18.36 22.00
C THR A 300 4.56 -19.64 21.23
N VAL A 301 5.81 -19.99 20.95
CA VAL A 301 6.15 -21.22 20.20
C VAL A 301 5.54 -22.43 20.90
N ASP A 302 4.72 -23.19 20.18
CA ASP A 302 4.02 -24.38 20.67
C ASP A 302 4.03 -25.52 19.64
N PRO A 303 3.65 -26.77 20.01
CA PRO A 303 3.76 -27.92 19.11
C PRO A 303 2.87 -27.80 17.86
N GLY A 304 1.78 -27.04 17.94
CA GLY A 304 0.84 -26.81 16.85
C GLY A 304 1.36 -25.86 15.78
N ASP A 305 2.46 -25.15 16.04
CA ASP A 305 3.10 -24.27 15.05
C ASP A 305 3.84 -25.05 13.96
N PHE A 306 4.13 -26.35 14.18
CA PHE A 306 4.82 -27.17 13.20
C PHE A 306 4.01 -27.31 11.89
N VAL A 307 4.64 -27.01 10.77
CA VAL A 307 4.03 -27.09 9.45
C VAL A 307 4.74 -28.16 8.60
N PRO A 308 3.99 -29.15 8.08
CA PRO A 308 4.55 -30.15 7.17
C PRO A 308 5.20 -29.54 5.91
N PRO A 309 6.08 -30.26 5.20
CA PRO A 309 6.68 -29.81 3.94
C PRO A 309 5.64 -29.49 2.87
N GLY A 310 6.07 -28.72 1.88
CA GLY A 310 5.21 -28.30 0.78
C GLY A 310 4.65 -26.88 0.91
N ALA A 311 5.07 -26.13 1.93
CA ALA A 311 4.75 -24.72 2.05
C ALA A 311 5.18 -23.93 0.79
N THR A 312 4.32 -23.01 0.35
CA THR A 312 4.56 -22.11 -0.79
C THR A 312 4.65 -20.66 -0.31
N GLY A 313 5.16 -19.75 -1.15
CA GLY A 313 5.24 -18.33 -0.81
C GLY A 313 6.41 -17.95 0.10
N ALA A 314 7.53 -18.65 0.00
CA ALA A 314 8.75 -18.27 0.70
C ALA A 314 9.23 -16.89 0.24
N PHE A 315 9.57 -16.02 1.20
CA PHE A 315 10.17 -14.72 0.90
C PHE A 315 11.71 -14.75 0.89
N GLY A 316 12.31 -15.79 1.48
CA GLY A 316 13.76 -16.00 1.51
C GLY A 316 14.14 -17.46 1.26
N SER A 317 15.32 -17.68 0.69
CA SER A 317 15.82 -19.03 0.40
C SER A 317 17.34 -19.09 0.44
N TRP A 318 17.85 -20.18 1.01
CA TRP A 318 19.26 -20.53 1.07
C TRP A 318 19.42 -21.99 0.68
N CYS A 319 20.25 -22.28 -0.32
CA CYS A 319 20.42 -23.63 -0.85
C CYS A 319 21.82 -24.20 -0.61
N THR A 320 22.70 -23.42 0.02
CA THR A 320 24.04 -23.84 0.42
C THR A 320 24.43 -23.19 1.74
N ALA A 321 25.36 -23.80 2.47
CA ALA A 321 25.94 -23.20 3.67
C ALA A 321 26.51 -21.79 3.40
N ALA A 322 27.22 -21.62 2.29
CA ALA A 322 27.78 -20.32 1.89
C ALA A 322 26.69 -19.25 1.69
N SER A 323 25.53 -19.63 1.12
CA SER A 323 24.44 -18.69 0.89
C SER A 323 23.86 -18.10 2.18
N LEU A 324 23.95 -18.80 3.32
CA LEU A 324 23.42 -18.32 4.61
C LEU A 324 24.03 -16.99 5.06
N THR A 325 25.24 -16.68 4.61
CA THR A 325 25.92 -15.41 4.90
C THR A 325 25.40 -14.23 4.07
N SER A 326 24.69 -14.52 2.97
CA SER A 326 24.11 -13.51 2.09
C SER A 326 22.77 -13.02 2.61
N PRO A 327 22.53 -11.69 2.63
CA PRO A 327 21.23 -11.16 3.02
C PRO A 327 20.14 -11.57 2.03
N VAL A 328 18.93 -11.76 2.54
CA VAL A 328 17.72 -11.75 1.71
C VAL A 328 17.26 -10.31 1.59
N ASN A 329 17.33 -9.76 0.38
CA ASN A 329 17.03 -8.36 0.06
C ASN A 329 16.20 -8.24 -1.23
N ASN A 330 15.02 -8.86 -1.24
CA ASN A 330 14.17 -8.97 -2.41
C ASN A 330 12.76 -8.39 -2.17
N ASN A 331 11.98 -8.26 -3.25
CA ASN A 331 10.62 -7.72 -3.20
C ASN A 331 9.64 -8.60 -2.41
N ASN A 332 9.89 -9.92 -2.30
CA ASN A 332 9.03 -10.80 -1.51
C ASN A 332 9.18 -10.50 -0.01
N LEU A 333 10.39 -10.21 0.47
CA LEU A 333 10.62 -9.78 1.85
C LEU A 333 9.97 -8.42 2.12
N VAL A 334 10.13 -7.46 1.21
CA VAL A 334 9.45 -6.16 1.29
C VAL A 334 7.93 -6.35 1.39
N ALA A 335 7.34 -7.15 0.50
CA ALA A 335 5.91 -7.46 0.52
C ALA A 335 5.48 -8.14 1.83
N ALA A 336 6.24 -9.13 2.31
CA ALA A 336 5.94 -9.83 3.56
C ALA A 336 5.91 -8.86 4.76
N ILE A 337 6.89 -7.95 4.87
CA ILE A 337 6.93 -6.96 5.95
C ILE A 337 5.82 -5.93 5.78
N GLN A 338 5.53 -5.50 4.55
CA GLN A 338 4.45 -4.54 4.26
C GLN A 338 3.09 -5.05 4.77
N THR A 339 2.81 -6.36 4.68
CA THR A 339 1.57 -6.94 5.24
C THR A 339 1.44 -6.85 6.76
N ARG A 340 2.54 -6.54 7.46
CA ARG A 340 2.61 -6.44 8.93
C ARG A 340 2.78 -5.01 9.45
N VAL A 341 2.87 -4.02 8.57
CA VAL A 341 2.89 -2.60 8.97
C VAL A 341 1.63 -2.27 9.78
N GLY A 342 1.79 -1.58 10.91
CA GLY A 342 0.70 -1.29 11.86
C GLY A 342 0.43 -2.42 12.85
N THR A 343 1.12 -3.55 12.77
CA THR A 343 1.09 -4.61 13.79
C THR A 343 2.31 -4.52 14.71
N ALA A 344 2.26 -5.20 15.86
CA ALA A 344 3.37 -5.19 16.82
C ALA A 344 4.54 -6.10 16.41
N ARG A 345 4.36 -7.02 15.44
CA ARG A 345 5.31 -8.11 15.20
C ARG A 345 5.46 -8.48 13.73
N PHE A 346 6.71 -8.70 13.32
CA PHE A 346 7.04 -9.47 12.12
C PHE A 346 7.51 -10.85 12.56
N ARG A 347 6.77 -11.89 12.17
CA ARG A 347 7.02 -13.28 12.55
C ARG A 347 7.16 -14.15 11.32
N PHE A 348 8.13 -15.05 11.35
CA PHE A 348 8.35 -15.98 10.26
C PHE A 348 8.92 -17.31 10.76
N ARG A 349 8.74 -18.32 9.91
CA ARG A 349 9.26 -19.66 10.09
C ARG A 349 10.38 -19.95 9.10
N LEU A 350 11.38 -20.70 9.54
CA LEU A 350 12.43 -21.28 8.72
C LEU A 350 12.27 -22.81 8.66
N GLN A 351 12.29 -23.35 7.46
CA GLN A 351 12.01 -24.76 7.18
C GLN A 351 12.78 -25.22 5.95
N PHE A 352 13.34 -26.44 5.97
CA PHE A 352 13.81 -27.10 4.75
C PHE A 352 12.63 -27.61 3.94
N ARG A 353 12.60 -27.29 2.65
CA ARG A 353 11.42 -27.57 1.81
C ARG A 353 11.33 -29.00 1.32
N ASP A 354 12.47 -29.58 0.94
CA ASP A 354 12.47 -30.72 0.02
C ASP A 354 12.28 -32.04 0.79
N ALA A 355 12.81 -32.12 2.02
CA ALA A 355 12.52 -33.20 2.97
C ALA A 355 12.53 -32.69 4.42
N LEU A 356 11.80 -33.37 5.31
CA LEU A 356 11.86 -33.11 6.77
C LEU A 356 13.09 -33.71 7.42
N THR A 357 13.60 -34.82 6.89
CA THR A 357 14.74 -35.58 7.39
C THR A 357 15.29 -36.42 6.23
N ASP A 358 16.58 -36.72 6.25
CA ASP A 358 17.19 -37.69 5.33
C ASP A 358 17.30 -39.10 5.94
N GLY A 359 16.94 -39.24 7.23
CA GLY A 359 16.78 -40.52 7.91
C GLY A 359 18.08 -41.17 8.36
N ASP A 360 19.22 -40.46 8.36
CA ASP A 360 20.53 -41.05 8.60
C ASP A 360 20.89 -41.21 10.09
N GLY A 361 20.08 -40.64 11.00
CA GLY A 361 20.32 -40.67 12.45
C GLY A 361 21.37 -39.67 12.94
N THR A 362 21.83 -38.79 12.06
CA THR A 362 22.69 -37.64 12.33
C THR A 362 21.81 -36.40 12.54
N ILE A 363 22.42 -35.29 12.96
CA ILE A 363 21.75 -34.00 12.98
C ILE A 363 22.14 -33.22 11.74
N ASP A 364 21.15 -32.88 10.94
CA ASP A 364 21.29 -32.13 9.70
C ASP A 364 20.50 -30.83 9.84
N ASP A 365 21.14 -29.79 10.38
CA ASP A 365 20.45 -28.53 10.63
C ASP A 365 21.32 -27.28 10.52
N VAL A 366 20.63 -26.14 10.51
CA VAL A 366 21.23 -24.81 10.57
C VAL A 366 20.85 -24.20 11.90
N LEU A 367 21.85 -24.01 12.78
CA LEU A 367 21.68 -23.28 14.03
C LEU A 367 21.69 -21.77 13.78
N ILE A 368 20.62 -21.10 14.16
CA ILE A 368 20.44 -19.66 13.97
C ILE A 368 20.81 -18.95 15.27
N ILE A 369 22.07 -18.52 15.34
CA ILE A 369 22.57 -17.75 16.49
C ILE A 369 22.36 -16.26 16.28
N ALA A 370 22.11 -15.55 17.38
CA ALA A 370 22.09 -14.10 17.39
C ALA A 370 23.50 -13.54 17.09
N PRO A 371 23.59 -12.35 16.46
CA PRO A 371 22.49 -11.48 16.07
C PRO A 371 21.77 -11.94 14.78
N VAL A 372 20.44 -11.85 14.76
CA VAL A 372 19.66 -11.89 13.51
C VAL A 372 19.28 -10.45 13.19
N ILE A 373 19.69 -9.94 12.03
CA ILE A 373 19.49 -8.53 11.67
C ILE A 373 18.42 -8.44 10.60
N LEU A 374 17.39 -7.66 10.86
CA LEU A 374 16.38 -7.27 9.89
C LEU A 374 16.36 -5.75 9.76
N THR A 375 17.02 -5.24 8.73
CA THR A 375 17.04 -3.81 8.42
C THR A 375 15.93 -3.50 7.44
N ILE A 376 15.16 -2.45 7.71
CA ILE A 376 14.15 -1.93 6.78
C ILE A 376 14.38 -0.45 6.51
N THR A 377 14.01 0.00 5.33
CA THR A 377 13.82 1.42 5.02
C THR A 377 12.38 1.64 4.62
N TYR A 378 11.71 2.62 5.22
CA TYR A 378 10.31 2.95 4.94
C TYR A 378 10.11 4.46 4.79
N THR A 379 9.10 4.87 4.04
CA THR A 379 8.60 6.26 4.04
C THR A 379 7.43 6.38 5.00
N THR A 380 7.36 7.50 5.73
CA THR A 380 6.21 7.80 6.57
C THR A 380 4.97 8.08 5.71
N PRO A 381 3.75 7.84 6.26
CA PRO A 381 2.50 8.20 5.62
C PRO A 381 2.42 9.68 5.22
#